data_AF-A0AAW2YMR7-F1
#
_entry.id   AF-A0AAW2YMR7-F1
#
_cell.length_a   1.000
_cell.length_b   1.000
_cell.length_c   1.000
_cell.angle_alpha   90.00
_cell.angle_beta   90.00
_cell.angle_gamma   90.00
#
_symmetry.space_group_name_H-M   'P 1'
#
loop_
_entity.id
_entity.type
_entity.pdbx_description
1 polymer ?
#
loop_
_entity_poly.entity_id
_entity_poly.type
_entity_poly.pdbx_seq_one_letter_code
_entity_poly.pdbx_strand_id
1 'polypeptide(L)'
;SITGLPFIDDVLRHPIITSIVLVCTSIFIYVNHKNVPADDVSFNYGRIVENFEIWRMVSSTFTHYGILHIIFNMTSLWSYRMAETIGDAYYVKNSFLLMIISFGFMLGCYKLLISKMGREEYRNVNAVGYSCILFGWMTIVSFKNPNGTVFFGIPMYLMPFVSLVFTSLIFPQASFLGHLSGIFGGVMIHYNLFIWYHDIVFYITFPPFIAFMIYNKIKTRNVDPEQNSMLPLVVTNFFSNLAERVRSRGTSNEPSIVNGVLRSNLSPTVHPQQTESTHSPIQPSAPPLEEQPIIYHQEQHSDEDQYDYEQDDENLLSNQARSDDQEMDEYLHYSEPKKVREPEPQVMYSSTTFVLKARLPSGDVISILDLDQYSTLSDLCTALMSETGIAVENQQILHSYPPKVLSKENMSATLLDIGIKNGEQIIVKDK
;
A
#
# COMPACT_ATOMS: atom_id res chain seq x y z
N SER A 1 -8.14 -23.54 -14.87
CA SER A 1 -7.85 -23.37 -13.43
C SER A 1 -6.44 -23.84 -13.16
N ILE A 2 -5.75 -23.28 -12.16
CA ILE A 2 -4.37 -23.64 -11.80
C ILE A 2 -4.36 -24.91 -10.93
N THR A 3 -5.34 -25.01 -10.03
CA THR A 3 -5.43 -26.07 -9.01
C THR A 3 -6.72 -26.89 -9.09
N GLY A 4 -7.65 -26.51 -9.96
CA GLY A 4 -9.00 -27.07 -10.01
C GLY A 4 -9.95 -26.55 -8.92
N LEU A 5 -9.45 -25.82 -7.92
CA LEU A 5 -10.23 -25.29 -6.80
C LEU A 5 -10.39 -23.76 -6.94
N PRO A 6 -11.60 -23.23 -7.22
CA PRO A 6 -11.80 -21.82 -7.54
C PRO A 6 -11.27 -20.84 -6.49
N PHE A 7 -11.37 -21.18 -5.20
CA PHE A 7 -10.83 -20.37 -4.11
C PHE A 7 -9.30 -20.32 -4.09
N ILE A 8 -8.62 -21.46 -4.30
CA ILE A 8 -7.15 -21.50 -4.30
C ILE A 8 -6.61 -20.77 -5.52
N ASP A 9 -7.26 -20.90 -6.68
CA ASP A 9 -6.95 -20.10 -7.86
C ASP A 9 -7.12 -18.60 -7.61
N ASP A 10 -8.14 -18.17 -6.84
CA ASP A 10 -8.33 -16.75 -6.47
C ASP A 10 -7.24 -16.27 -5.50
N VAL A 11 -6.84 -17.09 -4.52
CA VAL A 11 -5.72 -16.80 -3.61
C VAL A 11 -4.38 -16.65 -4.36
N LEU A 12 -4.09 -17.56 -5.29
CA LEU A 12 -2.84 -17.54 -6.08
C LEU A 12 -2.77 -16.36 -7.06
N ARG A 13 -3.90 -15.76 -7.43
CA ARG A 13 -3.99 -14.56 -8.28
C ARG A 13 -3.84 -13.24 -7.53
N HIS A 14 -3.91 -13.26 -6.21
CA HIS A 14 -3.79 -12.06 -5.36
C HIS A 14 -2.68 -12.25 -4.31
N PRO A 15 -1.42 -12.46 -4.75
CA PRO A 15 -0.30 -12.79 -3.86
C PRO A 15 0.01 -11.71 -2.83
N ILE A 16 -0.13 -10.41 -3.16
CA ILE A 16 0.17 -9.29 -2.28
C ILE A 16 -0.88 -9.19 -1.16
N ILE A 17 -2.17 -9.20 -1.49
CA ILE A 17 -3.24 -9.18 -0.49
C ILE A 17 -3.23 -10.45 0.37
N THR A 18 -3.02 -11.61 -0.23
CA THR A 18 -2.83 -12.87 0.53
C THR A 18 -1.66 -12.74 1.51
N SER A 19 -0.53 -12.17 1.08
CA SER A 19 0.63 -11.93 1.95
C SER A 19 0.33 -10.95 3.09
N ILE A 20 -0.41 -9.86 2.83
CA ILE A 20 -0.82 -8.90 3.86
C ILE A 20 -1.74 -9.57 4.89
N VAL A 21 -2.71 -10.38 4.45
CA VAL A 21 -3.62 -11.12 5.34
C VAL A 21 -2.83 -12.09 6.23
N LEU A 22 -1.89 -12.84 5.65
CA LEU A 22 -1.01 -13.75 6.41
C LEU A 22 -0.12 -13.02 7.41
N VAL A 23 0.47 -11.88 7.03
CA VAL A 23 1.32 -11.06 7.91
C VAL A 23 0.52 -10.48 9.07
N CYS A 24 -0.63 -9.84 8.80
CA CYS A 24 -1.49 -9.26 9.84
C CYS A 24 -1.99 -10.34 10.81
N THR A 25 -2.42 -11.49 10.29
CA THR A 25 -2.91 -12.61 11.11
C THR A 25 -1.79 -13.20 11.96
N SER A 26 -0.58 -13.36 11.41
CA SER A 26 0.58 -13.86 12.15
C SER A 26 1.01 -12.91 13.27
N ILE A 27 1.01 -11.59 13.00
CA ILE A 27 1.33 -10.56 14.01
C ILE A 27 0.24 -10.53 15.09
N PHE A 28 -1.05 -10.60 14.73
CA PHE A 28 -2.15 -10.68 15.68
C PHE A 28 -2.03 -11.88 16.62
N ILE A 29 -1.82 -13.09 16.09
CA ILE A 29 -1.64 -14.32 16.89
C ILE A 29 -0.48 -14.13 17.87
N TYR A 30 0.64 -13.61 17.39
CA TYR A 30 1.86 -13.41 18.17
C TYR A 30 1.71 -12.36 19.27
N VAL A 31 1.15 -11.19 18.96
CA VAL A 31 0.92 -10.09 19.91
C VAL A 31 -0.01 -10.53 21.05
N ASN A 32 -1.09 -11.23 20.72
CA ASN A 32 -2.02 -11.78 21.72
C ASN A 32 -1.36 -12.91 22.54
N HIS A 33 -0.67 -13.86 21.89
CA HIS A 33 0.00 -14.97 22.59
C HIS A 33 1.14 -14.50 23.51
N LYS A 34 1.79 -13.37 23.20
CA LYS A 34 2.86 -12.78 24.01
C LYS A 34 2.40 -11.65 24.93
N ASN A 35 1.10 -11.29 24.91
CA ASN A 35 0.53 -10.16 25.66
C ASN A 35 1.32 -8.85 25.47
N VAL A 36 1.79 -8.57 24.24
CA VAL A 36 2.59 -7.37 23.95
C VAL A 36 1.72 -6.12 24.14
N PRO A 37 2.08 -5.16 25.03
CA PRO A 37 1.34 -3.92 25.22
C PRO A 37 1.09 -3.15 23.93
N ALA A 38 -0.09 -2.56 23.78
CA ALA A 38 -0.41 -1.74 22.61
C ALA A 38 0.56 -0.56 22.44
N ASP A 39 0.98 0.05 23.54
CA ASP A 39 1.93 1.17 23.56
C ASP A 39 3.32 0.84 23.01
N ASP A 40 3.68 -0.44 22.87
CA ASP A 40 4.98 -0.86 22.35
C ASP A 40 5.03 -0.89 20.81
N VAL A 41 3.87 -0.89 20.13
CA VAL A 41 3.78 -1.17 18.68
C VAL A 41 2.78 -0.28 17.94
N SER A 42 1.94 0.44 18.65
CA SER A 42 0.95 1.40 18.15
C SER A 42 1.56 2.63 17.48
N PHE A 43 0.75 3.26 16.65
CA PHE A 43 0.89 4.66 16.30
C PHE A 43 0.49 5.46 17.55
N ASN A 44 1.37 6.35 17.98
CA ASN A 44 1.19 7.20 19.15
C ASN A 44 1.88 8.53 18.83
N TYR A 45 1.18 9.66 19.01
CA TYR A 45 1.71 10.96 18.60
C TYR A 45 2.98 11.32 19.39
N GLY A 46 2.94 11.22 20.72
CA GLY A 46 4.09 11.51 21.59
C GLY A 46 5.29 10.65 21.26
N ARG A 47 5.11 9.32 21.17
CA ARG A 47 6.22 8.42 20.80
C ARG A 47 6.82 8.74 19.43
N ILE A 48 6.00 9.06 18.42
CA ILE A 48 6.49 9.34 17.05
C ILE A 48 7.17 10.71 16.96
N VAL A 49 6.63 11.74 17.59
CA VAL A 49 7.05 13.15 17.40
C VAL A 49 8.08 13.59 18.45
N GLU A 50 7.92 13.19 19.71
CA GLU A 50 8.80 13.61 20.82
C GLU A 50 9.95 12.61 21.00
N ASN A 51 9.66 11.31 20.97
CA ASN A 51 10.68 10.26 21.14
C ASN A 51 11.27 9.78 19.80
N PHE A 52 10.86 10.39 18.68
CA PHE A 52 11.30 10.04 17.31
C PHE A 52 11.13 8.57 16.93
N GLU A 53 10.14 7.86 17.47
CA GLU A 53 9.86 6.44 17.18
C GLU A 53 9.06 6.25 15.88
N ILE A 54 9.55 6.85 14.79
CA ILE A 54 8.93 6.92 13.46
C ILE A 54 8.58 5.53 12.90
N TRP A 55 9.35 4.49 13.23
CA TRP A 55 9.10 3.10 12.87
C TRP A 55 7.70 2.58 13.26
N ARG A 56 7.06 3.22 14.27
CA ARG A 56 5.71 2.91 14.73
C ARG A 56 4.62 3.06 13.69
N MET A 57 4.81 3.96 12.71
CA MET A 57 3.91 4.08 11.56
C MET A 57 3.79 2.74 10.82
N VAL A 58 4.90 2.04 10.61
CA VAL A 58 4.88 0.74 9.93
C VAL A 58 4.36 -0.37 10.85
N SER A 59 4.82 -0.47 12.11
CA SER A 59 4.38 -1.57 13.00
C SER A 59 2.88 -1.52 13.32
N SER A 60 2.34 -0.32 13.52
CA SER A 60 0.92 -0.13 13.83
C SER A 60 0.00 -0.56 12.69
N THR A 61 0.40 -0.30 11.43
CA THR A 61 -0.32 -0.69 10.21
C THR A 61 -0.63 -2.19 10.15
N PHE A 62 0.28 -3.05 10.64
CA PHE A 62 0.10 -4.50 10.58
C PHE A 62 -0.36 -5.13 11.91
N THR A 63 -0.40 -4.35 12.99
CA THR A 63 -0.79 -4.82 14.33
C THR A 63 -2.30 -4.72 14.53
N HIS A 64 -2.89 -5.71 15.18
CA HIS A 64 -4.29 -5.71 15.60
C HIS A 64 -4.42 -6.34 16.98
N TYR A 65 -5.38 -5.88 17.80
CA TYR A 65 -5.62 -6.40 19.16
C TYR A 65 -7.00 -7.05 19.33
N GLY A 66 -8.04 -6.58 18.65
CA GLY A 66 -9.39 -7.16 18.73
C GLY A 66 -9.62 -8.23 17.65
N ILE A 67 -10.18 -9.39 18.03
CA ILE A 67 -10.60 -10.47 17.10
C ILE A 67 -11.54 -9.92 16.02
N LEU A 68 -12.58 -9.18 16.42
CA LEU A 68 -13.51 -8.57 15.46
C LEU A 68 -12.80 -7.55 14.57
N HIS A 69 -11.90 -6.74 15.11
CA HIS A 69 -11.16 -5.74 14.33
C HIS A 69 -10.34 -6.42 13.22
N ILE A 70 -9.55 -7.47 13.52
CA ILE A 70 -8.79 -8.16 12.46
C ILE A 70 -9.72 -8.88 11.46
N ILE A 71 -10.80 -9.55 11.91
CA ILE A 71 -11.73 -10.23 11.01
C ILE A 71 -12.37 -9.23 10.03
N PHE A 72 -12.90 -8.12 10.52
CA PHE A 72 -13.49 -7.08 9.66
C PHE A 72 -12.45 -6.45 8.73
N ASN A 73 -11.22 -6.22 9.20
CA ASN A 73 -10.17 -5.63 8.38
C ASN A 73 -9.76 -6.57 7.24
N MET A 74 -9.46 -7.84 7.53
CA MET A 74 -9.01 -8.81 6.52
C MET A 74 -10.12 -9.21 5.52
N THR A 75 -11.37 -9.33 5.97
CA THR A 75 -12.52 -9.60 5.07
C THR A 75 -12.84 -8.40 4.17
N SER A 76 -12.72 -7.18 4.69
CA SER A 76 -12.85 -5.96 3.88
C SER A 76 -11.68 -5.84 2.88
N LEU A 77 -10.45 -6.12 3.29
CA LEU A 77 -9.27 -6.11 2.41
C LEU A 77 -9.45 -7.08 1.23
N TRP A 78 -9.94 -8.29 1.50
CA TRP A 78 -10.26 -9.28 0.46
C TRP A 78 -11.35 -8.81 -0.52
N SER A 79 -12.27 -7.97 -0.05
CA SER A 79 -13.33 -7.37 -0.89
C SER A 79 -12.77 -6.37 -1.91
N TYR A 80 -11.60 -5.78 -1.65
CA TYR A 80 -10.90 -4.86 -2.56
C TYR A 80 -9.80 -5.52 -3.41
N ARG A 81 -9.73 -6.87 -3.47
CA ARG A 81 -8.65 -7.56 -4.21
C ARG A 81 -8.58 -7.29 -5.71
N MET A 82 -9.68 -6.84 -6.33
CA MET A 82 -9.69 -6.33 -7.70
C MET A 82 -8.83 -5.05 -7.90
N ALA A 83 -8.35 -4.41 -6.83
CA ALA A 83 -7.34 -3.36 -6.92
C ALA A 83 -5.95 -3.92 -7.25
N GLU A 84 -5.65 -5.16 -6.86
CA GLU A 84 -4.39 -5.84 -7.15
C GLU A 84 -4.34 -6.33 -8.60
N THR A 85 -5.48 -6.71 -9.20
CA THR A 85 -5.56 -7.12 -10.62
C THR A 85 -5.28 -5.97 -11.61
N ILE A 86 -5.15 -4.73 -11.15
CA ILE A 86 -4.63 -3.59 -11.94
C ILE A 86 -3.10 -3.73 -12.14
N GLY A 87 -2.43 -4.47 -11.26
CA GLY A 87 -1.01 -4.81 -11.29
C GLY A 87 -0.38 -4.70 -9.90
N ASP A 88 0.35 -5.74 -9.48
CA ASP A 88 0.96 -5.86 -8.15
C ASP A 88 1.79 -4.62 -7.77
N ALA A 89 2.60 -4.13 -8.70
CA ALA A 89 3.43 -2.94 -8.50
C ALA A 89 2.59 -1.67 -8.30
N TYR A 90 1.47 -1.52 -9.02
CA TYR A 90 0.52 -0.42 -8.81
C TYR A 90 -0.11 -0.57 -7.42
N TYR A 91 -0.55 -1.76 -7.03
CA TYR A 91 -1.13 -1.99 -5.73
C TYR A 91 -0.16 -1.67 -4.58
N VAL A 92 1.09 -2.12 -4.65
CA VAL A 92 2.12 -1.83 -3.65
C VAL A 92 2.43 -0.33 -3.58
N LYS A 93 2.62 0.35 -4.72
CA LYS A 93 2.91 1.80 -4.77
C LYS A 93 1.80 2.64 -4.15
N ASN A 94 0.54 2.38 -4.51
CA ASN A 94 -0.61 3.09 -3.95
C ASN A 94 -0.81 2.76 -2.47
N SER A 95 -0.68 1.49 -2.06
CA SER A 95 -0.78 1.10 -0.64
C SER A 95 0.29 1.77 0.23
N PHE A 96 1.51 1.92 -0.30
CA PHE A 96 2.58 2.68 0.34
C PHE A 96 2.24 4.18 0.44
N LEU A 97 1.80 4.80 -0.65
CA LEU A 97 1.37 6.21 -0.64
C LEU A 97 0.23 6.44 0.35
N LEU A 98 -0.80 5.59 0.34
CA LEU A 98 -1.92 5.65 1.29
C LEU A 98 -1.43 5.62 2.73
N MET A 99 -0.50 4.73 3.07
CA MET A 99 0.12 4.66 4.41
C MET A 99 0.80 5.99 4.79
N ILE A 100 1.68 6.51 3.93
CA ILE A 100 2.44 7.74 4.21
C ILE A 100 1.53 8.97 4.31
N ILE A 101 0.59 9.14 3.38
CA ILE A 101 -0.35 10.28 3.37
C ILE A 101 -1.27 10.20 4.59
N SER A 102 -1.79 9.02 4.91
CA SER A 102 -2.67 8.81 6.08
C SER A 102 -1.97 9.19 7.38
N PHE A 103 -0.72 8.76 7.57
CA PHE A 103 0.03 9.10 8.78
C PHE A 103 0.47 10.57 8.83
N GLY A 104 0.87 11.16 7.70
CA GLY A 104 1.14 12.60 7.63
C GLY A 104 -0.08 13.43 8.03
N PHE A 105 -1.26 13.07 7.52
CA PHE A 105 -2.53 13.70 7.89
C PHE A 105 -2.87 13.48 9.38
N MET A 106 -2.77 12.25 9.90
CA MET A 106 -3.00 11.96 11.32
C MET A 106 -2.08 12.76 12.24
N LEU A 107 -0.78 12.83 11.94
CA LEU A 107 0.18 13.63 12.70
C LEU A 107 -0.17 15.12 12.66
N GLY A 108 -0.57 15.66 11.50
CA GLY A 108 -1.05 17.03 11.36
C GLY A 108 -2.29 17.32 12.21
N CYS A 109 -3.30 16.43 12.17
CA CYS A 109 -4.52 16.55 12.97
C CYS A 109 -4.25 16.44 14.47
N TYR A 110 -3.44 15.49 14.93
CA TYR A 110 -3.07 15.39 16.34
C TYR A 110 -2.26 16.60 16.81
N LYS A 111 -1.29 17.09 16.00
CA LYS A 111 -0.57 18.33 16.29
C LYS A 111 -1.52 19.52 16.44
N LEU A 112 -2.54 19.64 15.60
CA LEU A 112 -3.56 20.69 15.69
C LEU A 112 -4.38 20.58 16.99
N LEU A 113 -4.91 19.38 17.29
CA LEU A 113 -5.69 19.12 18.51
C LEU A 113 -4.90 19.45 19.78
N ILE A 114 -3.64 19.00 19.85
CA ILE A 114 -2.76 19.21 21.01
C ILE A 114 -2.36 20.69 21.09
N SER A 115 -1.62 21.20 20.09
CA SER A 115 -0.95 22.51 20.18
C SER A 115 -1.83 23.73 19.94
N LYS A 116 -3.01 23.58 19.30
CA LYS A 116 -3.93 24.71 19.03
C LYS A 116 -5.27 24.60 19.74
N MET A 117 -5.67 23.42 20.18
CA MET A 117 -6.93 23.22 20.93
C MET A 117 -6.70 22.78 22.39
N GLY A 118 -5.45 22.64 22.83
CA GLY A 118 -5.09 22.28 24.21
C GLY A 118 -5.48 20.86 24.61
N ARG A 119 -5.71 19.97 23.63
CA ARG A 119 -6.23 18.61 23.86
C ARG A 119 -5.11 17.60 24.02
N GLU A 120 -4.41 17.72 25.16
CA GLU A 120 -3.32 16.85 25.55
C GLU A 120 -3.71 15.37 25.69
N GLU A 121 -5.01 15.06 25.86
CA GLU A 121 -5.50 13.68 25.88
C GLU A 121 -5.15 12.91 24.59
N TYR A 122 -5.00 13.61 23.46
CA TYR A 122 -4.65 12.98 22.17
C TYR A 122 -3.16 12.66 22.01
N ARG A 123 -2.26 13.19 22.86
CA ARG A 123 -0.81 12.95 22.76
C ARG A 123 -0.46 11.47 22.84
N ASN A 124 -1.14 10.75 23.75
CA ASN A 124 -0.90 9.34 24.06
C ASN A 124 -1.98 8.40 23.53
N VAL A 125 -2.80 8.83 22.55
CA VAL A 125 -3.80 7.96 21.92
C VAL A 125 -3.10 6.95 21.02
N ASN A 126 -3.32 5.67 21.34
CA ASN A 126 -2.78 4.54 20.61
C ASN A 126 -3.72 4.10 19.48
N ALA A 127 -3.22 4.06 18.25
CA ALA A 127 -3.93 3.58 17.06
C ALA A 127 -3.17 2.42 16.39
N VAL A 128 -3.92 1.46 15.83
CA VAL A 128 -3.40 0.25 15.17
C VAL A 128 -4.35 -0.19 14.04
N GLY A 129 -3.83 -1.01 13.13
CA GLY A 129 -4.60 -1.73 12.11
C GLY A 129 -4.36 -1.23 10.69
N TYR A 130 -4.66 -2.09 9.71
CA TYR A 130 -4.43 -1.83 8.29
C TYR A 130 -5.51 -0.89 7.69
N SER A 131 -6.42 -0.38 8.52
CA SER A 131 -7.67 0.23 8.07
C SER A 131 -7.50 1.55 7.33
N CYS A 132 -6.44 2.34 7.57
CA CYS A 132 -6.18 3.55 6.79
C CYS A 132 -5.95 3.23 5.30
N ILE A 133 -5.17 2.21 4.98
CA ILE A 133 -4.93 1.77 3.60
C ILE A 133 -6.21 1.17 3.00
N LEU A 134 -6.97 0.40 3.79
CA LEU A 134 -8.27 -0.14 3.39
C LEU A 134 -9.27 0.95 2.99
N PHE A 135 -9.45 1.98 3.84
CA PHE A 135 -10.32 3.13 3.55
C PHE A 135 -9.83 3.94 2.35
N GLY A 136 -8.51 4.03 2.15
CA GLY A 136 -7.91 4.58 0.94
C GLY A 136 -8.30 3.84 -0.32
N TRP A 137 -8.16 2.51 -0.35
CA TRP A 137 -8.57 1.68 -1.49
C TRP A 137 -10.08 1.72 -1.74
N MET A 138 -10.89 1.63 -0.67
CA MET A 138 -12.33 1.82 -0.73
C MET A 138 -12.68 3.16 -1.40
N THR A 139 -11.98 4.24 -1.06
CA THR A 139 -12.17 5.57 -1.64
C THR A 139 -11.77 5.62 -3.12
N ILE A 140 -10.57 5.13 -3.47
CA ILE A 140 -10.08 5.10 -4.87
C ILE A 140 -11.05 4.32 -5.78
N VAL A 141 -11.54 3.16 -5.33
CA VAL A 141 -12.49 2.33 -6.07
C VAL A 141 -13.86 3.00 -6.18
N SER A 142 -14.34 3.60 -5.07
CA SER A 142 -15.65 4.26 -5.03
C SER A 142 -15.72 5.49 -5.94
N PHE A 143 -14.66 6.30 -5.95
CA PHE A 143 -14.60 7.52 -6.75
C PHE A 143 -14.34 7.24 -8.24
N LYS A 144 -13.80 6.06 -8.61
CA LYS A 144 -13.70 5.63 -10.02
C LYS A 144 -15.06 5.35 -10.67
N ASN A 145 -16.11 5.10 -9.88
CA ASN A 145 -17.48 4.84 -10.36
C ASN A 145 -18.49 5.78 -9.69
N PRO A 146 -18.39 7.11 -9.87
CA PRO A 146 -19.16 8.08 -9.09
C PRO A 146 -20.67 8.00 -9.35
N ASN A 147 -21.07 7.58 -10.55
CA ASN A 147 -22.46 7.37 -10.94
C ASN A 147 -23.02 6.00 -10.52
N GLY A 148 -22.18 5.13 -9.94
CA GLY A 148 -22.63 3.85 -9.40
C GLY A 148 -23.46 4.03 -8.13
N THR A 149 -24.41 3.14 -7.89
CA THR A 149 -25.18 3.06 -6.65
C THR A 149 -25.01 1.69 -6.02
N VAL A 150 -25.03 1.63 -4.69
CA VAL A 150 -25.06 0.37 -3.93
C VAL A 150 -26.47 0.12 -3.36
N PHE A 151 -26.58 -0.78 -2.38
CA PHE A 151 -27.79 -1.02 -1.59
C PHE A 151 -28.49 0.28 -1.17
N PHE A 152 -29.82 0.27 -1.22
CA PHE A 152 -30.70 1.41 -0.93
C PHE A 152 -30.46 2.67 -1.78
N GLY A 153 -29.80 2.53 -2.94
CA GLY A 153 -29.59 3.63 -3.89
C GLY A 153 -28.51 4.63 -3.45
N ILE A 154 -27.71 4.31 -2.43
CA ILE A 154 -26.67 5.22 -1.95
C ILE A 154 -25.58 5.37 -3.04
N PRO A 155 -25.21 6.60 -3.45
CA PRO A 155 -24.14 6.83 -4.40
C PRO A 155 -22.81 6.23 -3.95
N MET A 156 -22.07 5.63 -4.88
CA MET A 156 -20.86 4.87 -4.54
C MET A 156 -19.78 5.75 -3.92
N TYR A 157 -19.63 7.02 -4.36
CA TYR A 157 -18.67 7.96 -3.77
C TYR A 157 -18.93 8.29 -2.28
N LEU A 158 -20.14 8.02 -1.75
CA LEU A 158 -20.43 8.14 -0.32
C LEU A 158 -20.05 6.91 0.50
N MET A 159 -19.72 5.77 -0.13
CA MET A 159 -19.37 4.53 0.59
C MET A 159 -18.24 4.68 1.61
N PRO A 160 -17.13 5.38 1.34
CA PRO A 160 -16.10 5.57 2.36
C PRO A 160 -16.62 6.27 3.62
N PHE A 161 -17.54 7.23 3.46
CA PHE A 161 -18.13 7.98 4.58
C PHE A 161 -19.23 7.18 5.31
N VAL A 162 -20.03 6.40 4.59
CA VAL A 162 -21.01 5.47 5.19
C VAL A 162 -20.30 4.39 6.00
N SER A 163 -19.24 3.80 5.44
CA SER A 163 -18.39 2.83 6.12
C SER A 163 -17.62 3.46 7.29
N LEU A 164 -17.22 4.73 7.23
CA LEU A 164 -16.64 5.45 8.37
C LEU A 164 -17.62 5.51 9.54
N VAL A 165 -18.84 6.00 9.32
CA VAL A 165 -19.88 6.07 10.35
C VAL A 165 -20.19 4.67 10.91
N PHE A 166 -20.41 3.69 10.03
CA PHE A 166 -20.72 2.31 10.43
C PHE A 166 -19.60 1.67 11.27
N THR A 167 -18.35 1.79 10.84
CA THR A 167 -17.20 1.23 11.58
C THR A 167 -16.96 1.94 12.90
N SER A 168 -17.19 3.25 12.99
CA SER A 168 -17.06 3.99 14.27
C SER A 168 -18.17 3.68 15.27
N LEU A 169 -19.36 3.28 14.82
CA LEU A 169 -20.43 2.81 15.71
C LEU A 169 -20.16 1.39 16.27
N ILE A 170 -19.60 0.49 15.45
CA ILE A 170 -19.30 -0.89 15.87
C ILE A 170 -17.98 -0.97 16.64
N PHE A 171 -17.00 -0.17 16.25
CA PHE A 171 -15.65 -0.14 16.82
C PHE A 171 -15.33 1.27 17.35
N PRO A 172 -15.96 1.71 18.46
CA PRO A 172 -15.68 3.03 19.05
C PRO A 172 -14.24 3.19 19.56
N GLN A 173 -13.49 2.08 19.71
CA GLN A 173 -12.05 2.10 20.00
C GLN A 173 -11.15 2.06 18.75
N ALA A 174 -11.71 1.90 17.54
CA ALA A 174 -10.95 2.09 16.31
C ALA A 174 -10.75 3.58 16.03
N SER A 175 -9.60 3.97 15.50
CA SER A 175 -9.30 5.38 15.24
C SER A 175 -10.15 5.92 14.08
N PHE A 176 -11.23 6.63 14.40
CA PHE A 176 -12.01 7.44 13.45
C PHE A 176 -11.09 8.31 12.59
N LEU A 177 -10.09 8.94 13.22
CA LEU A 177 -9.09 9.78 12.53
C LEU A 177 -8.21 8.96 11.57
N GLY A 178 -7.87 7.71 11.90
CA GLY A 178 -7.14 6.80 11.01
C GLY A 178 -7.96 6.29 9.82
N HIS A 179 -9.28 6.14 9.98
CA HIS A 179 -10.16 5.84 8.84
C HIS A 179 -10.35 7.09 7.95
N LEU A 180 -10.58 8.25 8.55
CA LEU A 180 -10.71 9.53 7.85
C LEU A 180 -9.42 9.91 7.08
N SER A 181 -8.24 9.66 7.65
CA SER A 181 -6.96 9.90 6.97
C SER A 181 -6.76 8.97 5.76
N GLY A 182 -7.24 7.73 5.86
CA GLY A 182 -7.35 6.81 4.73
C GLY A 182 -8.20 7.36 3.60
N ILE A 183 -9.40 7.88 3.91
CA ILE A 183 -10.28 8.53 2.93
C ILE A 183 -9.57 9.73 2.28
N PHE A 184 -8.96 10.61 3.09
CA PHE A 184 -8.21 11.76 2.60
C PHE A 184 -7.09 11.35 1.62
N GLY A 185 -6.26 10.37 1.97
CA GLY A 185 -5.23 9.84 1.08
C GLY A 185 -5.79 9.21 -0.19
N GLY A 186 -6.91 8.49 -0.09
CA GLY A 186 -7.61 7.91 -1.23
C GLY A 186 -8.15 8.97 -2.21
N VAL A 187 -8.67 10.09 -1.70
CA VAL A 187 -9.09 11.25 -2.52
C VAL A 187 -7.90 11.86 -3.25
N MET A 188 -6.77 12.10 -2.56
CA MET A 188 -5.58 12.68 -3.19
C MET A 188 -5.00 11.80 -4.30
N ILE A 189 -4.96 10.49 -4.08
CA ILE A 189 -4.49 9.52 -5.09
C ILE A 189 -5.48 9.43 -6.26
N HIS A 190 -6.79 9.41 -6.00
CA HIS A 190 -7.81 9.39 -7.06
C HIS A 190 -7.67 10.58 -8.01
N TYR A 191 -7.43 11.78 -7.48
CA TYR A 191 -7.18 12.99 -8.28
C TYR A 191 -5.75 13.11 -8.84
N ASN A 192 -4.95 12.04 -8.80
CA ASN A 192 -3.61 11.94 -9.39
C ASN A 192 -2.54 12.89 -8.82
N LEU A 193 -2.71 13.42 -7.59
CA LEU A 193 -1.74 14.34 -6.96
C LEU A 193 -0.32 13.73 -6.81
N PHE A 194 -0.23 12.39 -6.82
CA PHE A 194 1.00 11.63 -6.65
C PHE A 194 1.39 10.77 -7.86
N ILE A 195 0.85 11.07 -9.06
CA ILE A 195 1.15 10.29 -10.28
C ILE A 195 2.67 10.21 -10.57
N TRP A 196 3.39 11.31 -10.35
CA TRP A 196 4.85 11.42 -10.47
C TRP A 196 5.64 10.48 -9.55
N TYR A 197 5.02 9.97 -8.48
CA TYR A 197 5.67 9.08 -7.54
C TYR A 197 5.73 7.62 -8.04
N HIS A 198 4.90 7.26 -9.03
CA HIS A 198 4.74 5.87 -9.45
C HIS A 198 5.92 5.30 -10.27
N ASP A 199 6.82 6.15 -10.74
CA ASP A 199 7.94 5.76 -11.59
C ASP A 199 9.24 5.60 -10.79
N ILE A 200 10.36 6.12 -11.31
CA ILE A 200 11.70 6.00 -10.72
C ILE A 200 11.76 6.48 -9.26
N VAL A 201 10.92 7.45 -8.89
CA VAL A 201 10.86 8.03 -7.55
C VAL A 201 10.59 6.96 -6.49
N PHE A 202 9.55 6.14 -6.65
CA PHE A 202 9.24 5.06 -5.70
C PHE A 202 10.43 4.11 -5.50
N TYR A 203 11.12 3.72 -6.57
CA TYR A 203 12.24 2.79 -6.49
C TYR A 203 13.49 3.41 -5.83
N ILE A 204 13.65 4.74 -5.93
CA ILE A 204 14.71 5.49 -5.22
C ILE A 204 14.35 5.70 -3.75
N THR A 205 13.10 6.02 -3.41
CA THR A 205 12.71 6.41 -2.04
C THR A 205 12.35 5.22 -1.15
N PHE A 206 11.79 4.14 -1.69
CA PHE A 206 11.28 3.02 -0.90
C PHE A 206 12.39 2.24 -0.17
N PRO A 207 13.53 1.87 -0.78
CA PRO A 207 14.60 1.16 -0.06
C PRO A 207 15.24 2.00 1.06
N PRO A 208 15.59 3.30 0.86
CA PRO A 208 16.02 4.18 1.95
C PRO A 208 14.97 4.36 3.04
N PHE A 209 13.68 4.43 2.70
CA PHE A 209 12.61 4.48 3.70
C PHE A 209 12.63 3.23 4.60
N ILE A 210 12.71 2.03 4.02
CA ILE A 210 12.77 0.78 4.81
C ILE A 210 14.04 0.73 5.66
N ALA A 211 15.20 1.09 5.09
CA ALA A 211 16.46 1.17 5.84
C ALA A 211 16.37 2.18 7.01
N PHE A 212 15.74 3.33 6.79
CA PHE A 212 15.50 4.33 7.82
C PHE A 212 14.55 3.85 8.92
N MET A 213 13.45 3.14 8.60
CA MET A 213 12.57 2.53 9.61
C MET A 213 13.33 1.54 10.50
N ILE A 214 14.19 0.70 9.90
CA ILE A 214 15.00 -0.28 10.64
C ILE A 214 16.04 0.43 11.52
N TYR A 215 16.78 1.38 10.97
CA TYR A 215 17.75 2.20 11.71
C TYR A 215 17.09 2.95 12.87
N ASN A 216 15.95 3.58 12.62
CA ASN A 216 15.19 4.34 13.61
C ASN A 216 14.77 3.44 14.78
N LYS A 217 14.23 2.23 14.49
CA LYS A 217 13.90 1.24 15.54
C LYS A 217 15.12 0.78 16.35
N ILE A 218 16.26 0.54 15.69
CA ILE A 218 17.49 0.15 16.40
C ILE A 218 18.00 1.30 17.27
N LYS A 219 17.92 2.54 16.78
CA LYS A 219 18.36 3.74 17.50
C LYS A 219 17.51 3.99 18.74
N THR A 220 16.18 4.06 18.63
CA THR A 220 15.32 4.40 19.80
C THR A 220 15.35 3.31 20.86
N ARG A 221 15.48 2.03 20.47
CA ARG A 221 15.69 0.90 21.40
C ARG A 221 16.92 1.08 22.31
N ASN A 222 17.98 1.71 21.83
CA ASN A 222 19.20 1.92 22.60
C ASN A 222 19.14 3.14 23.54
N VAL A 223 18.07 3.94 23.47
CA VAL A 223 17.87 5.14 24.31
C VAL A 223 17.12 4.81 25.61
N ASP A 224 16.22 3.81 25.58
CA ASP A 224 15.38 3.43 26.72
C ASP A 224 15.47 1.92 27.05
N PRO A 225 16.49 1.47 27.83
CA PRO A 225 16.71 0.06 28.11
C PRO A 225 15.68 -0.57 29.05
N GLU A 226 15.18 0.20 30.04
CA GLU A 226 14.31 -0.34 31.11
C GLU A 226 12.89 -0.68 30.64
N GLN A 227 12.38 -0.02 29.59
CA GLN A 227 11.01 -0.23 29.11
C GLN A 227 10.85 -1.42 28.14
N ASN A 228 11.94 -2.09 27.75
CA ASN A 228 11.99 -2.88 26.50
C ASN A 228 12.25 -4.39 26.69
N SER A 229 11.41 -5.08 27.48
CA SER A 229 11.31 -6.53 27.38
C SER A 229 10.38 -6.93 26.22
N MET A 230 10.94 -7.60 25.21
CA MET A 230 10.22 -8.40 24.19
C MET A 230 9.49 -7.68 23.03
N LEU A 231 10.23 -7.26 21.97
CA LEU A 231 10.50 -8.12 20.79
C LEU A 231 10.89 -7.37 19.49
N PRO A 232 11.91 -7.90 18.78
CA PRO A 232 11.82 -8.01 17.32
C PRO A 232 12.44 -9.33 16.82
N LEU A 233 11.66 -10.42 16.78
CA LEU A 233 12.10 -11.69 16.17
C LEU A 233 11.21 -12.18 15.02
N VAL A 234 9.90 -11.92 15.01
CA VAL A 234 9.02 -12.57 14.00
C VAL A 234 9.19 -12.00 12.60
N VAL A 235 9.18 -10.67 12.42
CA VAL A 235 9.31 -10.07 11.08
C VAL A 235 10.72 -10.24 10.54
N THR A 236 11.74 -9.93 11.34
CA THR A 236 13.15 -10.11 11.00
C THR A 236 13.50 -11.56 10.68
N ASN A 237 13.11 -12.52 11.53
CA ASN A 237 13.43 -13.92 11.27
C ASN A 237 12.56 -14.53 10.17
N PHE A 238 11.33 -14.06 9.93
CA PHE A 238 10.55 -14.54 8.79
C PHE A 238 11.23 -14.17 7.47
N PHE A 239 11.65 -12.91 7.30
CA PHE A 239 12.35 -12.49 6.09
C PHE A 239 13.77 -13.07 5.97
N SER A 240 14.52 -13.21 7.07
CA SER A 240 15.83 -13.89 7.01
C SER A 240 15.67 -15.38 6.67
N ASN A 241 14.77 -16.10 7.33
CA ASN A 241 14.55 -17.54 7.09
C ASN A 241 13.93 -17.79 5.71
N LEU A 242 13.13 -16.86 5.18
CA LEU A 242 12.61 -16.93 3.81
C LEU A 242 13.74 -16.68 2.79
N ALA A 243 14.59 -15.67 3.01
CA ALA A 243 15.76 -15.42 2.17
C ALA A 243 16.76 -16.59 2.20
N GLU A 244 16.99 -17.20 3.37
CA GLU A 244 17.79 -18.42 3.52
C GLU A 244 17.15 -19.61 2.81
N ARG A 245 15.84 -19.85 2.93
CA ARG A 245 15.13 -20.94 2.23
C ARG A 245 15.10 -20.77 0.71
N VAL A 246 15.05 -19.53 0.22
CA VAL A 246 15.17 -19.22 -1.22
C VAL A 246 16.62 -19.43 -1.68
N ARG A 247 17.61 -19.05 -0.86
CA ARG A 247 19.04 -19.26 -1.14
C ARG A 247 19.46 -20.74 -1.02
N SER A 248 18.82 -21.54 -0.16
CA SER A 248 19.12 -22.95 0.05
C SER A 248 18.45 -23.90 -0.95
N ARG A 249 17.52 -23.41 -1.78
CA ARG A 249 16.93 -24.19 -2.89
C ARG A 249 17.92 -24.51 -4.03
N GLY A 250 19.16 -24.03 -3.96
CA GLY A 250 20.23 -24.32 -4.93
C GLY A 250 21.03 -25.61 -4.68
N THR A 251 20.80 -26.33 -3.58
CA THR A 251 21.57 -27.54 -3.23
C THR A 251 20.67 -28.68 -2.75
N SER A 252 20.79 -29.84 -3.40
CA SER A 252 19.97 -31.03 -3.23
C SER A 252 20.18 -31.79 -1.91
N ASN A 253 19.09 -32.21 -1.26
CA ASN A 253 18.77 -33.62 -0.96
C ASN A 253 17.52 -33.70 -0.06
N GLU A 254 16.36 -34.01 -0.62
CA GLU A 254 15.13 -34.24 0.14
C GLU A 254 15.04 -35.69 0.68
N PRO A 255 14.66 -35.90 1.94
CA PRO A 255 14.12 -37.18 2.40
C PRO A 255 12.61 -37.26 2.10
N SER A 256 12.18 -38.29 1.37
CA SER A 256 10.78 -38.52 1.06
C SER A 256 10.01 -39.18 2.21
N ILE A 257 8.78 -38.73 2.45
CA ILE A 257 7.87 -39.32 3.45
C ILE A 257 6.98 -40.35 2.75
N VAL A 258 7.08 -41.61 3.17
CA VAL A 258 6.11 -42.66 2.84
C VAL A 258 5.54 -43.20 4.14
N ASN A 259 4.20 -43.22 4.26
CA ASN A 259 3.46 -43.78 5.41
C ASN A 259 3.80 -43.19 6.80
N GLY A 260 4.03 -41.88 6.87
CA GLY A 260 3.71 -41.07 8.06
C GLY A 260 4.57 -41.28 9.33
N VAL A 261 5.77 -41.86 9.24
CA VAL A 261 6.68 -41.99 10.40
C VAL A 261 8.08 -41.45 10.09
N LEU A 262 8.49 -40.42 10.83
CA LEU A 262 9.87 -39.92 10.85
C LEU A 262 10.74 -40.82 11.74
N ARG A 263 11.77 -41.45 11.17
CA ARG A 263 12.82 -42.14 11.93
C ARG A 263 14.05 -41.25 12.07
N SER A 264 14.35 -40.80 13.28
CA SER A 264 15.66 -40.27 13.65
C SER A 264 16.60 -41.41 14.04
N ASN A 265 17.80 -41.46 13.48
CA ASN A 265 18.82 -42.42 13.88
C ASN A 265 19.31 -42.13 15.32
N LEU A 266 19.16 -43.10 16.21
CA LEU A 266 19.68 -43.10 17.57
C LEU A 266 20.85 -44.08 17.67
N SER A 267 21.97 -43.62 18.23
CA SER A 267 23.05 -44.48 18.75
C SER A 267 23.04 -44.42 20.28
N PRO A 268 23.25 -45.53 21.01
CA PRO A 268 23.00 -45.60 22.45
C PRO A 268 24.23 -45.30 23.30
N THR A 269 24.02 -44.86 24.55
CA THR A 269 24.99 -44.99 25.64
C THR A 269 24.26 -45.18 26.99
N VAL A 270 24.92 -45.77 27.97
CA VAL A 270 24.32 -46.71 28.95
C VAL A 270 24.42 -46.24 30.41
N HIS A 271 23.26 -46.17 31.12
CA HIS A 271 23.02 -46.41 32.57
C HIS A 271 23.72 -45.55 33.68
N PRO A 272 23.33 -45.65 34.99
CA PRO A 272 21.96 -45.74 35.57
C PRO A 272 21.76 -45.02 36.96
N GLN A 273 20.54 -45.11 37.54
CA GLN A 273 20.18 -44.92 38.99
C GLN A 273 20.38 -43.49 39.59
N GLN A 274 19.75 -42.98 40.66
CA GLN A 274 18.52 -43.21 41.49
C GLN A 274 18.25 -41.85 42.25
N THR A 275 17.21 -41.54 43.04
CA THR A 275 16.11 -42.27 43.73
C THR A 275 14.84 -41.37 43.83
N GLU A 276 13.91 -41.63 44.77
CA GLU A 276 12.69 -40.85 45.06
C GLU A 276 12.88 -39.76 46.15
N SER A 277 12.01 -38.73 46.20
CA SER A 277 11.02 -38.53 47.31
C SER A 277 10.57 -37.07 47.59
N THR A 278 9.31 -36.98 47.98
CA THR A 278 8.46 -35.90 48.54
C THR A 278 9.11 -34.79 49.40
N HIS A 279 8.70 -33.52 49.19
CA HIS A 279 7.85 -32.72 50.11
C HIS A 279 7.75 -31.22 49.72
N SER A 280 6.55 -30.64 49.79
CA SER A 280 6.34 -29.18 50.02
C SER A 280 6.16 -28.93 51.54
N PRO A 281 6.36 -27.70 52.07
CA PRO A 281 5.20 -26.78 52.17
C PRO A 281 5.47 -25.24 52.30
N ILE A 282 4.38 -24.47 52.17
CA ILE A 282 4.04 -23.17 52.82
C ILE A 282 4.73 -21.84 52.38
N GLN A 283 3.88 -20.85 52.08
CA GLN A 283 4.17 -19.41 51.98
C GLN A 283 3.98 -18.68 53.34
N PRO A 284 4.59 -17.51 53.55
CA PRO A 284 4.09 -16.49 54.47
C PRO A 284 3.46 -15.29 53.74
N SER A 285 2.47 -14.68 54.40
CA SER A 285 1.66 -13.53 53.96
C SER A 285 2.29 -12.15 54.21
N ALA A 286 1.89 -11.14 53.44
CA ALA A 286 2.32 -9.74 53.58
C ALA A 286 1.44 -8.91 54.56
N PRO A 287 1.97 -7.84 55.18
CA PRO A 287 1.20 -6.79 55.86
C PRO A 287 0.83 -5.60 54.95
N PRO A 288 -0.08 -4.69 55.37
CA PRO A 288 -0.81 -3.79 54.47
C PRO A 288 -0.27 -2.34 54.34
N LEU A 289 -0.94 -1.60 53.46
CA LEU A 289 -0.73 -0.21 53.04
C LEU A 289 -0.86 0.82 54.17
N GLU A 290 -0.13 1.93 54.02
CA GLU A 290 -0.24 3.14 54.83
C GLU A 290 -0.45 4.34 53.88
N GLU A 291 -1.65 4.93 53.89
CA GLU A 291 -1.95 6.19 53.20
C GLU A 291 -1.62 7.38 54.10
N GLN A 292 -1.05 8.46 53.56
CA GLN A 292 -1.25 9.86 54.00
C GLN A 292 -0.90 10.84 52.84
N PRO A 293 -1.41 12.09 52.84
CA PRO A 293 -1.91 12.68 51.60
C PRO A 293 -1.21 14.00 51.19
N ILE A 294 -2.02 15.02 50.87
CA ILE A 294 -1.81 16.48 50.85
C ILE A 294 -1.40 17.17 49.52
N ILE A 295 -2.06 18.32 49.30
CA ILE A 295 -1.70 19.53 48.53
C ILE A 295 -2.18 19.63 47.06
N TYR A 296 -3.24 20.44 46.89
CA TYR A 296 -3.48 21.23 45.69
C TYR A 296 -2.51 22.42 45.65
N HIS A 297 -1.88 22.71 44.51
CA HIS A 297 -1.33 24.03 44.22
C HIS A 297 -1.95 24.60 42.93
N GLN A 298 -2.15 25.92 42.95
CA GLN A 298 -2.83 26.71 41.93
C GLN A 298 -2.01 28.00 41.75
N GLU A 299 -1.53 28.25 40.53
CA GLU A 299 -0.92 29.50 40.02
C GLU A 299 -0.88 29.33 38.48
N GLN A 300 -1.50 30.14 37.61
CA GLN A 300 -1.52 31.59 37.36
C GLN A 300 -0.36 32.13 36.47
N HIS A 301 -0.76 32.48 35.23
CA HIS A 301 -0.36 33.63 34.38
C HIS A 301 1.09 34.15 34.27
N SER A 302 1.59 34.14 33.02
CA SER A 302 2.04 35.31 32.22
C SER A 302 2.46 34.77 30.81
N ASP A 303 2.08 35.33 29.65
CA ASP A 303 2.38 36.66 29.06
C ASP A 303 3.91 36.85 28.83
N GLU A 304 4.47 37.34 27.72
CA GLU A 304 3.95 37.89 26.44
C GLU A 304 5.11 37.91 25.38
N ASP A 305 4.78 38.01 24.08
CA ASP A 305 5.60 38.58 22.96
C ASP A 305 7.03 38.02 22.63
N GLN A 306 7.70 38.32 21.50
CA GLN A 306 7.49 39.31 20.42
C GLN A 306 8.02 38.81 19.05
N TYR A 307 7.54 39.39 17.94
CA TYR A 307 8.09 39.22 16.57
C TYR A 307 9.21 40.24 16.27
N ASP A 308 10.11 39.93 15.33
CA ASP A 308 10.67 40.98 14.44
C ASP A 308 11.12 40.47 13.05
N TYR A 309 11.33 41.41 12.11
CA TYR A 309 11.62 41.24 10.67
C TYR A 309 13.01 41.77 10.27
N GLU A 310 13.59 41.24 9.19
CA GLU A 310 14.59 41.81 8.22
C GLU A 310 15.04 40.62 7.34
N GLN A 311 14.98 40.55 5.99
CA GLN A 311 15.14 41.46 4.84
C GLN A 311 16.61 41.68 4.40
N ASP A 312 16.81 41.91 3.09
CA ASP A 312 18.05 42.23 2.34
C ASP A 312 18.96 41.01 1.97
N ASP A 313 19.58 40.91 0.77
CA ASP A 313 19.35 41.64 -0.49
C ASP A 313 19.84 40.85 -1.75
N GLU A 314 19.67 41.45 -2.93
CA GLU A 314 20.09 40.98 -4.27
C GLU A 314 21.56 40.52 -4.42
N ASN A 315 21.84 39.59 -5.35
CA ASN A 315 22.66 39.94 -6.54
C ASN A 315 22.84 38.89 -7.67
N LEU A 316 23.15 39.47 -8.83
CA LEU A 316 23.87 38.97 -10.02
C LEU A 316 23.16 38.19 -11.15
N LEU A 317 23.27 38.80 -12.33
CA LEU A 317 22.82 38.37 -13.66
C LEU A 317 23.92 37.66 -14.47
N SER A 318 23.46 36.98 -15.52
CA SER A 318 24.15 36.74 -16.81
C SER A 318 25.41 35.86 -16.87
N ASN A 319 25.33 34.83 -17.71
CA ASN A 319 25.97 34.93 -19.04
C ASN A 319 25.35 33.94 -20.05
N GLN A 320 25.27 34.37 -21.32
CA GLN A 320 24.80 33.58 -22.45
C GLN A 320 25.96 33.03 -23.29
N ALA A 321 25.66 31.94 -24.01
CA ALA A 321 26.18 31.56 -25.32
C ALA A 321 27.71 31.44 -25.54
N ARG A 322 28.11 30.23 -25.95
CA ARG A 322 29.14 30.05 -26.96
C ARG A 322 28.84 28.80 -27.80
N SER A 323 29.32 28.78 -29.03
CA SER A 323 28.85 27.93 -30.11
C SER A 323 29.95 27.06 -30.72
N ASP A 324 29.49 26.10 -31.52
CA ASP A 324 30.12 25.49 -32.70
C ASP A 324 31.29 24.48 -32.61
N ASP A 325 31.01 23.36 -33.29
CA ASP A 325 31.85 22.61 -34.24
C ASP A 325 32.78 21.44 -33.85
N GLN A 326 32.77 20.48 -34.80
CA GLN A 326 33.58 19.26 -34.97
C GLN A 326 33.26 18.09 -34.00
N GLU A 327 33.28 16.82 -34.42
CA GLU A 327 34.06 16.22 -35.52
C GLU A 327 33.33 15.04 -36.21
N MET A 328 33.80 14.66 -37.41
CA MET A 328 33.34 13.49 -38.18
C MET A 328 34.00 12.21 -37.64
N ASP A 329 33.30 11.08 -37.60
CA ASP A 329 33.99 9.79 -37.76
C ASP A 329 33.09 8.70 -38.38
N GLU A 330 33.67 7.91 -39.28
CA GLU A 330 33.00 6.99 -40.19
C GLU A 330 33.45 5.55 -39.90
N TYR A 331 32.58 4.72 -39.29
CA TYR A 331 32.91 3.31 -39.08
C TYR A 331 31.78 2.34 -39.46
N LEU A 332 32.07 1.57 -40.52
CA LEU A 332 31.32 0.42 -41.00
C LEU A 332 31.23 -0.67 -39.92
N HIS A 333 30.03 -1.20 -39.65
CA HIS A 333 29.88 -2.51 -39.02
C HIS A 333 28.79 -3.37 -39.68
N TYR A 334 29.07 -4.68 -39.68
CA TYR A 334 28.44 -5.67 -40.54
C TYR A 334 26.99 -5.99 -40.16
N SER A 335 26.15 -6.24 -41.17
CA SER A 335 24.80 -6.79 -41.01
C SER A 335 24.85 -8.31 -40.85
N GLU A 336 24.41 -8.85 -39.71
CA GLU A 336 24.13 -10.28 -39.57
C GLU A 336 22.76 -10.64 -40.19
N PRO A 337 22.61 -11.83 -40.81
CA PRO A 337 21.36 -12.23 -41.44
C PRO A 337 20.28 -12.61 -40.41
N LYS A 338 19.07 -12.06 -40.57
CA LYS A 338 17.89 -12.41 -39.76
C LYS A 338 17.63 -13.92 -39.80
N LYS A 339 17.71 -14.56 -38.64
CA LYS A 339 17.27 -15.95 -38.43
C LYS A 339 15.74 -16.00 -38.48
N VAL A 340 15.19 -16.62 -39.53
CA VAL A 340 13.73 -16.84 -39.66
C VAL A 340 13.28 -17.72 -38.50
N ARG A 341 12.33 -17.22 -37.71
CA ARG A 341 11.73 -17.95 -36.59
C ARG A 341 10.45 -18.60 -37.10
N GLU A 342 10.33 -19.92 -36.93
CA GLU A 342 9.08 -20.64 -37.23
C GLU A 342 7.95 -20.12 -36.32
N PRO A 343 6.69 -20.08 -36.79
CA PRO A 343 5.57 -19.60 -35.99
C PRO A 343 5.27 -20.58 -34.85
N GLU A 344 5.38 -20.10 -33.61
CA GLU A 344 4.93 -20.85 -32.43
C GLU A 344 3.41 -21.08 -32.48
N PRO A 345 2.90 -22.22 -31.97
CA PRO A 345 1.49 -22.56 -32.05
C PRO A 345 0.63 -21.56 -31.26
N GLN A 346 -0.43 -21.06 -31.89
CA GLN A 346 -1.34 -20.08 -31.28
C GLN A 346 -2.00 -20.66 -30.02
N VAL A 347 -1.61 -20.13 -28.86
CA VAL A 347 -2.33 -20.33 -27.60
C VAL A 347 -3.61 -19.53 -27.67
N MET A 348 -4.76 -20.22 -27.69
CA MET A 348 -6.08 -19.60 -27.71
C MET A 348 -6.40 -18.99 -26.33
N TYR A 349 -6.00 -17.73 -26.12
CA TYR A 349 -6.38 -16.97 -24.93
C TYR A 349 -7.90 -16.72 -24.93
N SER A 350 -8.57 -17.00 -23.81
CA SER A 350 -9.99 -16.67 -23.66
C SER A 350 -10.19 -15.15 -23.70
N SER A 351 -10.99 -14.66 -24.63
CA SER A 351 -11.22 -13.24 -24.87
C SER A 351 -11.88 -12.54 -23.68
N THR A 352 -11.07 -11.90 -22.85
CA THR A 352 -11.53 -10.75 -22.06
C THR A 352 -11.81 -9.60 -23.03
N THR A 353 -13.07 -9.43 -23.41
CA THR A 353 -13.51 -8.37 -24.34
C THR A 353 -13.04 -7.01 -23.81
N PHE A 354 -12.15 -6.36 -24.55
CA PHE A 354 -11.77 -4.97 -24.30
C PHE A 354 -12.82 -4.10 -24.98
N VAL A 355 -13.55 -3.33 -24.18
CA VAL A 355 -14.70 -2.54 -24.61
C VAL A 355 -14.33 -1.08 -24.46
N LEU A 356 -14.21 -0.38 -25.58
CA LEU A 356 -13.92 1.06 -25.59
C LEU A 356 -15.19 1.83 -25.94
N LYS A 357 -15.53 2.88 -25.19
CA LYS A 357 -16.70 3.72 -25.50
C LYS A 357 -16.29 4.94 -26.31
N ALA A 358 -16.95 5.20 -27.44
CA ALA A 358 -16.73 6.41 -28.21
C ALA A 358 -17.97 7.31 -28.16
N ARG A 359 -17.81 8.55 -27.67
CA ARG A 359 -18.83 9.59 -27.81
C ARG A 359 -18.66 10.27 -29.16
N LEU A 360 -19.69 10.22 -29.98
CA LEU A 360 -19.73 10.76 -31.34
C LEU A 360 -20.09 12.25 -31.37
N PRO A 361 -19.89 12.95 -32.51
CA PRO A 361 -20.27 14.36 -32.67
C PRO A 361 -21.78 14.61 -32.46
N SER A 362 -22.63 13.62 -32.74
CA SER A 362 -24.08 13.64 -32.49
C SER A 362 -24.45 13.63 -31.00
N GLY A 363 -23.51 13.30 -30.12
CA GLY A 363 -23.73 13.07 -28.68
C GLY A 363 -23.96 11.60 -28.31
N ASP A 364 -24.20 10.73 -29.29
CA ASP A 364 -24.36 9.28 -29.09
C ASP A 364 -23.10 8.64 -28.51
N VAL A 365 -23.25 7.54 -27.78
CA VAL A 365 -22.13 6.75 -27.24
C VAL A 365 -22.23 5.31 -27.74
N ILE A 366 -21.27 4.92 -28.58
CA ILE A 366 -21.14 3.55 -29.08
C ILE A 366 -20.09 2.76 -28.29
N SER A 367 -20.22 1.44 -28.26
CA SER A 367 -19.20 0.53 -27.72
C SER A 367 -18.45 -0.10 -28.89
N ILE A 368 -17.16 0.20 -29.01
CA ILE A 368 -16.27 -0.45 -29.98
C ILE A 368 -15.84 -1.78 -29.36
N LEU A 369 -16.06 -2.85 -30.13
CA LEU A 369 -15.66 -4.21 -29.83
C LEU A 369 -14.46 -4.60 -30.72
N ASP A 370 -13.88 -5.77 -30.48
CA ASP A 370 -12.77 -6.35 -31.28
C ASP A 370 -11.47 -5.54 -31.35
N LEU A 371 -11.27 -4.61 -30.41
CA LEU A 371 -9.96 -4.05 -30.07
C LEU A 371 -9.39 -4.75 -28.82
N ASP A 372 -8.09 -4.58 -28.59
CA ASP A 372 -7.41 -4.92 -27.34
C ASP A 372 -6.39 -3.84 -26.95
N GLN A 373 -5.68 -4.03 -25.83
CA GLN A 373 -4.69 -3.04 -25.36
C GLN A 373 -3.44 -2.92 -26.27
N TYR A 374 -3.20 -3.89 -27.15
CA TYR A 374 -2.06 -3.91 -28.08
C TYR A 374 -2.42 -3.41 -29.49
N SER A 375 -3.72 -3.25 -29.77
CA SER A 375 -4.24 -2.63 -30.98
C SER A 375 -3.70 -1.22 -31.12
N THR A 376 -3.45 -0.77 -32.34
CA THR A 376 -2.88 0.56 -32.61
C THR A 376 -3.95 1.65 -32.69
N LEU A 377 -3.54 2.91 -32.64
CA LEU A 377 -4.42 4.03 -32.95
C LEU A 377 -5.00 3.93 -34.38
N SER A 378 -4.26 3.36 -35.33
CA SER A 378 -4.76 3.07 -36.69
C SER A 378 -5.89 2.04 -36.69
N ASP A 379 -5.80 1.00 -35.86
CA ASP A 379 -6.83 -0.03 -35.73
C ASP A 379 -8.10 0.56 -35.09
N LEU A 380 -7.95 1.41 -34.06
CA LEU A 380 -9.04 2.17 -33.46
C LEU A 380 -9.75 3.08 -34.47
N CYS A 381 -9.01 3.84 -35.28
CA CYS A 381 -9.59 4.69 -36.33
C CYS A 381 -10.36 3.87 -37.38
N THR A 382 -9.86 2.68 -37.71
CA THR A 382 -10.48 1.75 -38.67
C THR A 382 -11.77 1.14 -38.09
N ALA A 383 -11.76 0.71 -36.83
CA ALA A 383 -12.95 0.24 -36.13
C ALA A 383 -14.01 1.35 -36.00
N LEU A 384 -13.61 2.58 -35.67
CA LEU A 384 -14.50 3.75 -35.68
C LEU A 384 -15.11 4.00 -37.06
N MET A 385 -14.33 3.89 -38.14
CA MET A 385 -14.85 4.06 -39.49
C MET A 385 -15.89 2.97 -39.84
N SER A 386 -15.65 1.73 -39.43
CA SER A 386 -16.58 0.61 -39.63
C SER A 386 -17.91 0.81 -38.89
N GLU A 387 -17.87 1.27 -37.64
CA GLU A 387 -19.07 1.44 -36.78
C GLU A 387 -19.84 2.75 -37.06
N THR A 388 -19.17 3.81 -37.54
CA THR A 388 -19.75 5.16 -37.65
C THR A 388 -19.88 5.69 -39.07
N GLY A 389 -19.15 5.12 -40.03
CA GLY A 389 -19.00 5.66 -41.38
C GLY A 389 -18.15 6.93 -41.48
N ILE A 390 -17.60 7.45 -40.37
CA ILE A 390 -16.74 8.65 -40.38
C ILE A 390 -15.36 8.27 -40.93
N ALA A 391 -14.97 8.87 -42.05
CA ALA A 391 -13.68 8.62 -42.69
C ALA A 391 -12.49 9.02 -41.79
N VAL A 392 -11.44 8.21 -41.77
CA VAL A 392 -10.29 8.32 -40.83
C VAL A 392 -9.60 9.70 -40.91
N GLU A 393 -9.56 10.31 -42.07
CA GLU A 393 -9.00 11.64 -42.31
C GLU A 393 -9.71 12.76 -41.52
N ASN A 394 -11.02 12.59 -41.29
CA ASN A 394 -11.94 13.51 -40.62
C ASN A 394 -12.18 13.16 -39.15
N GLN A 395 -11.65 12.03 -38.66
CA GLN A 395 -11.70 11.71 -37.24
C GLN A 395 -10.70 12.57 -36.45
N GLN A 396 -11.19 13.27 -35.43
CA GLN A 396 -10.37 13.86 -34.37
C GLN A 396 -10.70 13.17 -33.04
N ILE A 397 -9.81 12.28 -32.59
CA ILE A 397 -9.97 11.56 -31.31
C ILE A 397 -9.36 12.38 -30.17
N LEU A 398 -10.12 12.59 -29.10
CA LEU A 398 -9.66 13.18 -27.85
C LEU A 398 -9.73 12.17 -26.71
N HIS A 399 -8.66 12.13 -25.92
CA HIS A 399 -8.49 11.27 -24.74
C HIS A 399 -7.75 12.03 -23.63
N SER A 400 -7.63 11.43 -22.44
CA SER A 400 -7.13 12.03 -21.19
C SER A 400 -8.00 13.18 -20.63
N TYR A 401 -7.67 13.61 -19.39
CA TYR A 401 -8.22 14.83 -18.78
C TYR A 401 -7.07 15.79 -18.41
N PRO A 402 -7.07 17.06 -18.86
CA PRO A 402 -8.01 17.63 -19.83
C PRO A 402 -7.91 16.95 -21.22
N PRO A 403 -8.99 16.96 -22.03
CA PRO A 403 -9.01 16.27 -23.32
C PRO A 403 -7.94 16.79 -24.28
N LYS A 404 -7.01 15.90 -24.68
CA LYS A 404 -5.97 16.17 -25.67
C LYS A 404 -6.28 15.44 -26.97
N VAL A 405 -6.03 16.10 -28.10
CA VAL A 405 -6.14 15.49 -29.43
C VAL A 405 -4.98 14.50 -29.62
N LEU A 406 -5.28 13.29 -30.06
CA LEU A 406 -4.27 12.30 -30.43
C LEU A 406 -3.65 12.67 -31.79
N SER A 407 -2.31 12.73 -31.86
CA SER A 407 -1.58 13.13 -33.08
C SER A 407 -1.62 12.05 -34.15
N LYS A 408 -1.62 12.45 -35.43
CA LYS A 408 -1.43 11.53 -36.57
C LYS A 408 -0.03 10.91 -36.61
N GLU A 409 0.91 11.41 -35.83
CA GLU A 409 2.25 10.80 -35.64
C GLU A 409 2.18 9.51 -34.80
N ASN A 410 1.14 9.34 -33.98
CA ASN A 410 0.99 8.21 -33.06
C ASN A 410 0.19 7.04 -33.67
N MET A 411 -0.03 7.00 -34.99
CA MET A 411 -0.90 6.00 -35.64
C MET A 411 -0.45 4.55 -35.40
N SER A 412 0.86 4.32 -35.20
CA SER A 412 1.44 3.00 -34.88
C SER A 412 1.60 2.72 -33.38
N ALA A 413 1.31 3.69 -32.50
CA ALA A 413 1.38 3.48 -31.06
C ALA A 413 0.17 2.66 -30.59
N THR A 414 0.37 1.77 -29.62
CA THR A 414 -0.71 0.93 -29.09
C THR A 414 -1.65 1.74 -28.19
N LEU A 415 -2.89 1.26 -28.00
CA LEU A 415 -3.82 1.85 -27.03
C LEU A 415 -3.21 1.91 -25.62
N LEU A 416 -2.40 0.91 -25.24
CA LEU A 416 -1.64 0.89 -24.00
C LEU A 416 -0.59 2.01 -23.92
N ASP A 417 0.18 2.25 -24.98
CA ASP A 417 1.21 3.31 -25.05
C ASP A 417 0.59 4.72 -24.96
N ILE A 418 -0.62 4.87 -25.54
CA ILE A 418 -1.42 6.10 -25.48
C ILE A 418 -2.13 6.25 -24.12
N GLY A 419 -2.17 5.17 -23.32
CA GLY A 419 -2.79 5.14 -21.99
C GLY A 419 -4.30 4.91 -21.99
N ILE A 420 -4.89 4.51 -23.12
CA ILE A 420 -6.31 4.15 -23.27
C ILE A 420 -6.55 2.78 -22.64
N LYS A 421 -7.50 2.68 -21.71
CA LYS A 421 -7.79 1.45 -20.96
C LYS A 421 -9.16 0.86 -21.27
N ASN A 422 -9.31 -0.44 -20.99
CA ASN A 422 -10.58 -1.14 -21.10
C ASN A 422 -11.66 -0.43 -20.26
N GLY A 423 -12.82 -0.16 -20.87
CA GLY A 423 -13.95 0.53 -20.25
C GLY A 423 -13.87 2.07 -20.24
N GLU A 424 -12.77 2.67 -20.71
CA GLU A 424 -12.67 4.13 -20.84
C GLU A 424 -13.56 4.68 -21.98
N GLN A 425 -13.75 5.99 -21.96
CA GLN A 425 -14.51 6.72 -22.97
C GLN A 425 -13.62 7.72 -23.71
N ILE A 426 -13.52 7.59 -25.03
CA ILE A 426 -12.93 8.60 -25.93
C ILE A 426 -14.02 9.53 -26.48
N ILE A 427 -13.61 10.71 -26.94
CA ILE A 427 -14.48 11.65 -27.66
C ILE A 427 -14.01 11.72 -29.10
N VAL A 428 -14.91 11.45 -30.04
CA VAL A 428 -14.66 11.61 -31.48
C VAL A 428 -15.34 12.90 -31.92
N LYS A 429 -14.57 13.79 -32.53
CA LYS A 429 -15.07 14.96 -33.25
C LYS A 429 -14.90 14.74 -34.75
N ASP A 430 -15.85 15.27 -35.51
CA ASP A 430 -15.66 15.55 -36.93
C ASP A 430 -14.78 16.81 -37.06
N LYS A 431 -14.10 16.98 -38.19
CA LYS A 431 -12.94 17.88 -38.30
C LYS A 431 -13.14 19.12 -39.17
#